data_AF-A0A497AHT5-F1
#
_entry.id   AF-A0A497AHT5-F1
#
_cell.length_a   1.000
_cell.length_b   1.000
_cell.length_c   1.000
_cell.angle_alpha   90.00
_cell.angle_beta   90.00
_cell.angle_gamma   90.00
#
_symmetry.space_group_name_H-M   'P 1'
#
loop_
_entity.id
_entity.type
_entity.pdbx_description
1 polymer ?
#
loop_
_entity_poly.entity_id
_entity_poly.type
_entity_poly.pdbx_seq_one_letter_code
_entity_poly.pdbx_strand_id
1 'polypeptide(L)'
;WLDEFLYYYTTYGIKQVLNINPGTVFLGYMLHKLGVDNEFKISVFMGNDNPYAALWTLIGAKLFARKDGTSPLIGFNWSNSVNNETMEITAQFRRALGFEDVVRFEHHITETYKSIVRQPYDRLDELVEIADHVANISAKHEGAPPEIEETREHPSDILEYFRDKSEIEEAGDMHFLELNYLDKHGSVNRTARALTENGLTFIAARNLHR
;
A
#
# COMPACT_ATOMS: atom_id res chain seq x y z
N TRP A 1 2.71 15.48 -14.74
CA TRP A 1 2.24 14.10 -14.49
C TRP A 1 2.14 13.27 -15.75
N LEU A 2 1.20 13.52 -16.70
CA LEU A 2 1.07 12.62 -17.85
C LEU A 2 2.32 12.60 -18.74
N ASP A 3 2.87 13.76 -19.07
CA ASP A 3 4.11 13.85 -19.87
C ASP A 3 5.29 13.17 -19.18
N GLU A 4 5.39 13.34 -17.86
CA GLU A 4 6.42 12.71 -17.03
C GLU A 4 6.24 11.19 -16.95
N PHE A 5 5.02 10.71 -16.71
CA PHE A 5 4.70 9.29 -16.72
C PHE A 5 5.05 8.67 -18.06
N LEU A 6 4.63 9.29 -19.17
CA LEU A 6 4.92 8.80 -20.52
C LEU A 6 6.42 8.81 -20.83
N TYR A 7 7.17 9.82 -20.36
CA TYR A 7 8.63 9.82 -20.45
C TYR A 7 9.23 8.61 -19.72
N TYR A 8 8.86 8.35 -18.46
CA TYR A 8 9.41 7.21 -17.72
C TYR A 8 8.97 5.85 -18.26
N TYR A 9 7.72 5.76 -18.71
CA TYR A 9 7.15 4.58 -19.33
C TYR A 9 7.89 4.21 -20.62
N THR A 10 8.10 5.18 -21.51
CA THR A 10 8.71 4.93 -22.82
C THR A 10 10.24 4.84 -22.76
N THR A 11 10.89 5.53 -21.82
CA THR A 11 12.36 5.56 -21.72
C THR A 11 12.89 4.42 -20.85
N TYR A 12 12.20 4.08 -19.76
CA TYR A 12 12.71 3.13 -18.76
C TYR A 12 11.79 1.93 -18.53
N GLY A 13 10.63 1.86 -19.20
CA GLY A 13 9.67 0.76 -19.03
C GLY A 13 8.91 0.78 -17.70
N ILE A 14 8.91 1.92 -16.99
CA ILE A 14 8.20 2.06 -15.71
C ILE A 14 6.68 2.03 -15.96
N LYS A 15 6.02 0.98 -15.48
CA LYS A 15 4.57 0.82 -15.64
C LYS A 15 3.76 1.35 -14.46
N GLN A 16 4.31 1.24 -13.26
CA GLN A 16 3.61 1.47 -12.00
C GLN A 16 3.95 2.82 -11.39
N VAL A 17 2.92 3.57 -10.99
CA VAL A 17 3.08 4.82 -10.23
C VAL A 17 2.15 4.88 -9.03
N LEU A 18 2.51 5.67 -8.02
CA LEU A 18 1.65 5.95 -6.87
C LEU A 18 0.93 7.27 -7.08
N ASN A 19 -0.41 7.27 -6.95
CA ASN A 19 -1.23 8.45 -7.08
C ASN A 19 -1.80 8.88 -5.72
N ILE A 20 -1.86 10.19 -5.51
CA ILE A 20 -2.32 10.82 -4.25
C ILE A 20 -3.56 11.72 -4.44
N ASN A 21 -4.00 11.96 -5.68
CA ASN A 21 -5.14 12.83 -5.95
C ASN A 21 -6.06 12.29 -7.05
N PRO A 22 -7.36 12.64 -7.01
CA PRO A 22 -8.36 12.13 -7.97
C PRO A 22 -8.06 12.46 -9.44
N GLY A 23 -7.44 13.60 -9.73
CA GLY A 23 -7.13 14.01 -11.11
C GLY A 23 -6.13 13.07 -11.78
N THR A 24 -5.04 12.75 -11.09
CA THR A 24 -4.04 11.78 -11.59
C THR A 24 -4.58 10.36 -11.68
N VAL A 25 -5.44 9.95 -10.75
CA VAL A 25 -6.15 8.66 -10.80
C VAL A 25 -7.04 8.58 -12.05
N PHE A 26 -7.83 9.62 -12.32
CA PHE A 26 -8.66 9.71 -13.52
C PHE A 26 -7.83 9.64 -14.80
N LEU A 27 -6.73 10.38 -14.89
CA LEU A 27 -5.82 10.31 -16.04
C LEU A 27 -5.22 8.91 -16.22
N GLY A 28 -4.84 8.24 -15.13
CA GLY A 28 -4.37 6.85 -15.16
C GLY A 28 -5.42 5.89 -15.72
N TYR A 29 -6.69 6.06 -15.37
CA TYR A 29 -7.81 5.29 -15.93
C TYR A 29 -8.01 5.55 -17.43
N MET A 30 -8.02 6.82 -17.84
CA MET A 30 -8.16 7.18 -19.25
C MET A 30 -7.03 6.63 -20.11
N LEU A 31 -5.80 6.74 -19.62
CA LEU A 31 -4.60 6.27 -20.31
C LEU A 31 -4.68 4.76 -20.60
N HIS A 32 -5.12 3.97 -19.61
CA HIS A 32 -5.35 2.54 -19.79
C HIS A 32 -6.44 2.26 -20.80
N LYS A 33 -7.53 3.02 -20.76
CA LYS A 33 -8.65 2.89 -21.71
C LYS A 33 -8.22 3.18 -23.15
N LEU A 34 -7.23 4.06 -23.35
CA LEU A 34 -6.66 4.40 -24.66
C LEU A 34 -5.68 3.34 -25.20
N GLY A 35 -5.33 2.32 -24.40
CA GLY A 35 -4.50 1.20 -24.84
C GLY A 35 -3.05 1.23 -24.35
N VAL A 36 -2.69 2.15 -23.45
CA VAL A 36 -1.37 2.13 -22.80
C VAL A 36 -1.43 1.21 -21.58
N ASP A 37 -0.48 0.29 -21.45
CA ASP A 37 -0.44 -0.66 -20.34
C ASP A 37 0.20 -0.04 -19.09
N ASN A 38 -0.42 1.03 -18.59
CA ASN A 38 -0.04 1.66 -17.33
C ASN A 38 -0.71 0.95 -16.16
N GLU A 39 -0.05 1.03 -15.01
CA GLU A 39 -0.55 0.54 -13.73
C GLU A 39 -0.35 1.64 -12.69
N PHE A 40 -1.22 1.70 -11.69
CA PHE A 40 -1.01 2.59 -10.57
C PHE A 40 -1.59 2.01 -9.28
N LYS A 41 -1.06 2.55 -8.19
CA LYS A 41 -1.58 2.36 -6.84
C LYS A 41 -2.14 3.68 -6.33
N ILE A 42 -3.09 3.59 -5.41
CA ILE A 42 -3.58 4.74 -4.67
C ILE A 42 -2.88 4.77 -3.32
N SER A 43 -2.40 5.94 -2.90
CA SER A 43 -1.76 6.16 -1.61
C SER A 43 -2.74 6.24 -0.46
N VAL A 44 -2.27 5.91 0.75
CA VAL A 44 -2.97 6.14 2.02
C VAL A 44 -3.39 7.60 2.19
N PHE A 45 -2.60 8.55 1.66
CA PHE A 45 -2.90 9.97 1.67
C PHE A 45 -4.12 10.39 0.84
N MET A 46 -4.60 9.54 -0.07
CA MET A 46 -5.85 9.80 -0.79
C MET A 46 -7.08 9.65 0.12
N GLY A 47 -6.93 9.01 1.29
CA GLY A 47 -7.94 9.04 2.36
C GLY A 47 -9.16 8.17 2.10
N ASN A 48 -9.04 7.04 1.40
CA ASN A 48 -10.14 6.09 1.27
C ASN A 48 -10.39 5.42 2.63
N ASP A 49 -11.38 5.92 3.36
CA ASP A 49 -11.60 5.63 4.79
C ASP A 49 -12.90 4.88 5.10
N ASN A 50 -13.72 4.59 4.09
CA ASN A 50 -14.99 3.89 4.26
C ASN A 50 -15.40 3.14 2.98
N PRO A 51 -16.38 2.22 3.07
CA PRO A 51 -16.82 1.43 1.91
C PRO A 51 -17.36 2.26 0.74
N TYR A 52 -18.00 3.41 0.99
CA TYR A 52 -18.54 4.25 -0.08
C TYR A 52 -17.45 4.99 -0.85
N ALA A 53 -16.41 5.47 -0.17
CA ALA A 53 -15.23 6.06 -0.81
C ALA A 53 -14.52 5.03 -1.70
N ALA A 54 -14.38 3.80 -1.21
CA ALA A 54 -13.80 2.72 -1.98
C ALA A 54 -14.68 2.29 -3.16
N LEU A 55 -16.00 2.21 -2.96
CA LEU A 55 -16.96 1.93 -4.03
C LEU A 55 -16.86 2.99 -5.14
N TRP A 56 -16.80 4.28 -4.80
CA TRP A 56 -16.63 5.36 -5.77
C TRP A 56 -15.37 5.17 -6.63
N THR A 57 -14.25 4.87 -5.98
CA THR A 57 -12.99 4.60 -6.67
C THR A 57 -13.07 3.36 -7.57
N LEU A 58 -13.71 2.28 -7.12
CA LEU A 58 -13.85 1.04 -7.90
C LEU A 58 -14.86 1.17 -9.06
N ILE A 59 -15.90 2.00 -8.93
CA ILE A 59 -16.79 2.34 -10.04
C ILE A 59 -16.00 3.06 -11.14
N GLY A 60 -15.13 4.00 -10.78
CA GLY A 60 -14.20 4.63 -11.72
C GLY A 60 -13.32 3.60 -12.44
N ALA A 61 -12.70 2.70 -11.68
CA ALA A 61 -11.92 1.59 -12.25
C ALA A 61 -12.72 0.73 -13.23
N LYS A 62 -14.00 0.46 -12.92
CA LYS A 62 -14.89 -0.36 -13.76
C LYS A 62 -15.31 0.35 -15.04
N LEU A 63 -15.64 1.63 -14.96
CA LEU A 63 -16.05 2.43 -16.12
C LEU A 63 -14.95 2.47 -17.20
N PHE A 64 -13.69 2.57 -16.75
CA PHE A 64 -12.51 2.62 -17.62
C PHE A 64 -11.83 1.27 -17.83
N ALA A 65 -12.40 0.17 -17.31
CA ALA A 65 -11.86 -1.16 -17.57
C ALA A 65 -11.87 -1.47 -19.07
N ARG A 66 -10.91 -2.29 -19.48
CA ARG A 66 -10.85 -2.84 -20.85
C ARG A 66 -11.80 -4.01 -21.01
N LYS A 67 -12.00 -4.45 -22.26
CA LYS A 67 -12.90 -5.56 -22.60
C LYS A 67 -12.46 -6.90 -21.99
N ASP A 68 -11.17 -7.04 -21.72
CA ASP A 68 -10.57 -8.19 -21.02
C ASP A 68 -10.80 -8.15 -19.49
N GLY A 69 -11.48 -7.12 -18.97
CA GLY A 69 -11.75 -6.95 -17.55
C GLY A 69 -10.63 -6.27 -16.76
N THR A 70 -9.49 -5.95 -17.38
CA THR A 70 -8.35 -5.34 -16.70
C THR A 70 -8.60 -3.87 -16.37
N SER A 71 -7.95 -3.41 -15.29
CA SER A 71 -7.93 -2.02 -14.83
C SER A 71 -6.49 -1.62 -14.48
N PRO A 72 -6.09 -0.35 -14.64
CA PRO A 72 -4.76 0.09 -14.24
C PRO A 72 -4.63 0.23 -12.72
N LEU A 73 -5.72 0.25 -11.96
CA LEU A 73 -5.67 0.26 -10.49
C LEU A 73 -5.27 -1.15 -10.01
N ILE A 74 -4.00 -1.33 -9.63
CA ILE A 74 -3.47 -2.63 -9.16
C ILE A 74 -3.31 -2.71 -7.64
N GLY A 75 -3.36 -1.57 -6.94
CA GLY A 75 -3.18 -1.50 -5.49
C GLY A 75 -3.99 -0.37 -4.88
N PHE A 76 -4.74 -0.70 -3.84
CA PHE A 76 -5.65 0.19 -3.15
C PHE A 76 -5.18 0.31 -1.69
N ASN A 77 -4.50 1.40 -1.34
CA ASN A 77 -4.16 1.65 0.05
C ASN A 77 -5.36 2.23 0.79
N TRP A 78 -5.65 1.61 1.92
CA TRP A 78 -6.65 2.09 2.86
C TRP A 78 -6.13 3.25 3.70
N SER A 79 -7.03 4.15 4.10
CA SER A 79 -6.78 5.08 5.19
C SER A 79 -6.51 4.34 6.50
N ASN A 80 -5.79 4.96 7.41
CA ASN A 80 -5.52 4.41 8.75
C ASN A 80 -6.76 4.29 9.64
N SER A 81 -7.89 4.88 9.25
CA SER A 81 -9.15 4.80 10.00
C SER A 81 -10.03 3.60 9.66
N VAL A 82 -9.65 2.76 8.68
CA VAL A 82 -10.44 1.56 8.34
C VAL A 82 -10.22 0.43 9.33
N ASN A 83 -11.15 -0.52 9.32
CA ASN A 83 -11.15 -1.78 10.07
C ASN A 83 -11.54 -2.96 9.16
N ASN A 84 -11.59 -4.16 9.74
CA ASN A 84 -11.97 -5.40 9.06
C ASN A 84 -13.34 -5.32 8.39
N GLU A 85 -14.37 -4.83 9.08
CA GLU A 85 -15.73 -4.66 8.51
C GLU A 85 -15.71 -3.80 7.23
N THR A 86 -14.92 -2.71 7.21
CA THR A 86 -14.77 -1.86 6.03
C THR A 86 -14.18 -2.64 4.85
N MET A 87 -13.17 -3.47 5.10
CA MET A 87 -12.51 -4.30 4.08
C MET A 87 -13.37 -5.47 3.62
N GLU A 88 -14.22 -6.03 4.48
CA GLU A 88 -15.16 -7.09 4.14
C GLU A 88 -16.28 -6.59 3.23
N ILE A 89 -16.95 -5.48 3.61
CA ILE A 89 -18.01 -4.86 2.79
C ILE A 89 -17.42 -4.45 1.44
N THR A 90 -16.34 -3.67 1.48
CA THR A 90 -15.16 -3.79 0.62
C THR A 90 -15.15 -4.84 -0.50
N ALA A 91 -14.69 -6.02 -0.07
CA ALA A 91 -14.46 -7.18 -0.87
C ALA A 91 -15.71 -7.65 -1.62
N GLN A 92 -16.91 -7.48 -1.06
CA GLN A 92 -18.16 -7.87 -1.71
C GLN A 92 -18.36 -7.12 -3.02
N PHE A 93 -18.25 -5.79 -3.02
CA PHE A 93 -18.42 -5.02 -4.26
C PHE A 93 -17.19 -5.09 -5.16
N ARG A 94 -15.97 -5.24 -4.62
CA ARG A 94 -14.79 -5.56 -5.45
C ARG A 94 -15.01 -6.85 -6.25
N ARG A 95 -15.52 -7.90 -5.61
CA ARG A 95 -15.87 -9.17 -6.27
C ARG A 95 -17.00 -8.98 -7.28
N ALA A 96 -18.08 -8.29 -6.91
CA ALA A 96 -19.22 -8.02 -7.81
C ALA A 96 -18.80 -7.24 -9.07
N LEU A 97 -17.79 -6.38 -8.98
CA LEU A 97 -17.22 -5.65 -10.12
C LEU A 97 -16.21 -6.48 -10.94
N GLY A 98 -15.85 -7.69 -10.51
CA GLY A 98 -14.88 -8.55 -11.17
C GLY A 98 -13.42 -8.13 -10.94
N PHE A 99 -13.14 -7.52 -9.79
CA PHE A 99 -11.82 -6.98 -9.46
C PHE A 99 -11.09 -7.70 -8.33
N GLU A 100 -11.57 -8.88 -7.92
CA GLU A 100 -10.96 -9.67 -6.84
C GLU A 100 -9.48 -9.96 -7.11
N ASP A 101 -9.13 -10.34 -8.34
CA ASP A 101 -7.75 -10.61 -8.76
C ASP A 101 -7.02 -9.41 -9.37
N VAL A 102 -7.71 -8.27 -9.54
CA VAL A 102 -7.18 -7.07 -10.22
C VAL A 102 -6.73 -6.02 -9.21
N VAL A 103 -7.58 -5.71 -8.23
CA VAL A 103 -7.34 -4.64 -7.26
C VAL A 103 -6.95 -5.27 -5.91
N ARG A 104 -5.66 -5.22 -5.60
CA ARG A 104 -5.15 -5.67 -4.30
C ARG A 104 -5.46 -4.64 -3.22
N PHE A 105 -6.02 -5.09 -2.11
CA PHE A 105 -6.10 -4.26 -0.92
C PHE A 105 -4.72 -4.18 -0.27
N GLU A 106 -4.21 -2.97 -0.06
CA GLU A 106 -2.95 -2.71 0.62
C GLU A 106 -3.27 -2.21 2.04
N HIS A 107 -3.07 -3.08 3.03
CA HIS A 107 -3.46 -2.87 4.42
C HIS A 107 -2.21 -2.63 5.28
N HIS A 108 -2.11 -1.43 5.85
CA HIS A 108 -1.00 -1.05 6.73
C HIS A 108 -1.16 -1.70 8.10
N ILE A 109 -0.28 -2.66 8.38
CA ILE A 109 -0.23 -3.45 9.62
C ILE A 109 0.51 -2.66 10.70
N THR A 110 1.67 -2.13 10.31
CA THR A 110 2.42 -1.14 11.06
C THR A 110 2.76 0.02 10.14
N GLU A 111 2.99 1.18 10.71
CA GLU A 111 3.28 2.41 9.98
C GLU A 111 4.45 3.12 10.67
N THR A 112 4.97 4.19 10.08
CA THR A 112 5.90 5.07 10.79
C THR A 112 5.27 5.59 12.08
N TYR A 113 6.05 5.67 13.15
CA TYR A 113 5.55 6.04 14.48
C TYR A 113 5.01 7.48 14.56
N LYS A 114 5.62 8.39 13.79
CA LYS A 114 5.28 9.83 13.79
C LYS A 114 4.63 10.28 12.48
N SER A 115 3.94 11.41 12.59
CA SER A 115 3.52 12.27 11.46
C SER A 115 2.54 11.67 10.47
N ILE A 116 1.91 10.56 10.81
CA ILE A 116 0.77 10.00 10.07
C ILE A 116 -0.42 9.77 11.00
N VAL A 117 -1.62 10.06 10.48
CA VAL A 117 -2.85 10.13 11.28
C VAL A 117 -3.25 8.74 11.78
N ARG A 118 -3.82 8.69 13.00
CA ARG A 118 -4.26 7.48 13.72
C ARG A 118 -3.13 6.54 14.18
N GLN A 119 -1.90 7.05 14.32
CA GLN A 119 -0.79 6.33 14.95
C GLN A 119 -0.65 6.60 16.45
N PRO A 120 0.04 5.71 17.18
CA PRO A 120 0.60 4.42 16.73
C PRO A 120 -0.42 3.27 16.75
N TYR A 121 -0.27 2.26 15.88
CA TYR A 121 -1.04 1.01 15.94
C TYR A 121 -0.20 -0.21 15.54
N ASP A 122 -0.75 -1.38 15.86
CA ASP A 122 -0.33 -2.67 15.33
C ASP A 122 -1.57 -3.49 14.96
N ARG A 123 -1.77 -3.73 13.67
CA ARG A 123 -2.97 -4.38 13.11
C ARG A 123 -2.70 -5.81 12.66
N LEU A 124 -1.73 -6.48 13.28
CA LEU A 124 -1.40 -7.86 12.93
C LEU A 124 -2.57 -8.81 13.15
N ASP A 125 -3.24 -8.71 14.30
CA ASP A 125 -4.39 -9.57 14.61
C ASP A 125 -5.56 -9.32 13.66
N GLU A 126 -5.80 -8.04 13.29
CA GLU A 126 -6.80 -7.68 12.29
C GLU A 126 -6.55 -8.39 10.95
N LEU A 127 -5.29 -8.38 10.48
CA LEU A 127 -4.91 -9.09 9.25
C LEU A 127 -5.14 -10.59 9.35
N VAL A 128 -4.75 -11.22 10.46
CA VAL A 128 -4.90 -12.67 10.65
C VAL A 128 -6.38 -13.06 10.62
N GLU A 129 -7.26 -12.23 11.18
CA GLU A 129 -8.72 -12.45 11.20
C GLU A 129 -9.34 -12.43 9.79
N ILE A 130 -8.90 -11.54 8.89
CA ILE A 130 -9.55 -11.38 7.57
C ILE A 130 -8.90 -12.15 6.42
N ALA A 131 -7.65 -12.56 6.58
CA ALA A 131 -6.84 -13.09 5.48
C ALA A 131 -7.31 -14.45 4.94
N ASP A 132 -8.15 -15.20 5.66
CA ASP A 132 -8.70 -16.49 5.22
C ASP A 132 -9.92 -16.35 4.28
N HIS A 133 -10.64 -15.23 4.34
CA HIS A 133 -11.89 -15.04 3.59
C HIS A 133 -11.95 -13.77 2.73
N VAL A 134 -11.03 -12.82 2.93
CA VAL A 134 -10.83 -11.68 2.03
C VAL A 134 -9.60 -11.90 1.15
N ALA A 135 -9.83 -12.25 -0.12
CA ALA A 135 -8.76 -12.53 -1.07
C ALA A 135 -7.91 -11.29 -1.44
N ASN A 136 -6.70 -11.52 -1.96
CA ASN A 136 -5.85 -10.50 -2.58
C ASN A 136 -5.61 -9.27 -1.67
N ILE A 137 -5.06 -9.53 -0.48
CA ILE A 137 -4.58 -8.53 0.48
C ILE A 137 -3.04 -8.52 0.46
N SER A 138 -2.44 -7.34 0.53
CA SER A 138 -1.05 -7.13 0.90
C SER A 138 -0.98 -6.54 2.29
N ALA A 139 -0.22 -7.18 3.19
CA ALA A 139 0.27 -6.54 4.39
C ALA A 139 1.32 -5.48 4.01
N LYS A 140 1.21 -4.29 4.59
CA LYS A 140 2.15 -3.18 4.42
C LYS A 140 2.72 -2.82 5.79
N HIS A 141 3.99 -2.44 5.78
CA HIS A 141 4.75 -2.09 6.98
C HIS A 141 5.59 -0.87 6.64
N GLU A 142 5.47 0.20 7.40
CA GLU A 142 6.32 1.39 7.27
C GLU A 142 7.13 1.69 8.55
N GLY A 143 6.90 0.93 9.64
CA GLY A 143 7.64 1.01 10.90
C GLY A 143 7.58 -0.28 11.73
N ALA A 144 8.15 -0.22 12.93
CA ALA A 144 8.09 -1.30 13.92
C ALA A 144 6.74 -1.33 14.65
N PRO A 145 6.45 -2.38 15.44
CA PRO A 145 5.38 -2.34 16.42
C PRO A 145 5.60 -1.20 17.44
N PRO A 146 4.52 -0.61 17.99
CA PRO A 146 4.62 0.53 18.92
C PRO A 146 5.55 0.28 20.11
N GLU A 147 5.57 -0.94 20.65
CA GLU A 147 6.43 -1.33 21.78
C GLU A 147 7.93 -1.31 21.47
N ILE A 148 8.31 -1.35 20.19
CA ILE A 148 9.70 -1.18 19.77
C ILE A 148 9.98 0.30 19.51
N GLU A 149 9.13 0.96 18.71
CA GLU A 149 9.27 2.36 18.32
C GLU A 149 9.36 3.31 19.53
N GLU A 150 8.57 3.07 20.59
CA GLU A 150 8.57 3.93 21.79
C GLU A 150 9.90 3.92 22.54
N THR A 151 10.72 2.89 22.33
CA THR A 151 12.04 2.74 22.96
C THR A 151 13.17 3.35 22.13
N ARG A 152 12.89 3.76 20.89
CA ARG A 152 13.90 4.34 19.99
C ARG A 152 14.21 5.77 20.40
N GLU A 153 15.50 6.08 20.42
CA GLU A 153 15.97 7.47 20.52
C GLU A 153 15.40 8.32 19.38
N HIS A 154 15.31 7.73 18.19
CA HIS A 154 14.80 8.34 16.98
C HIS A 154 13.74 7.46 16.32
N PRO A 155 12.48 7.48 16.81
CA PRO A 155 11.39 6.71 16.24
C PRO A 155 11.12 7.09 14.79
N SER A 156 10.61 6.14 14.01
CA SER A 156 10.35 6.34 12.58
C SER A 156 9.35 7.47 12.32
N ASP A 157 9.61 8.27 11.28
CA ASP A 157 8.75 9.39 10.87
C ASP A 157 8.62 9.41 9.34
N ILE A 158 7.38 9.41 8.84
CA ILE A 158 7.11 9.44 7.39
C ILE A 158 7.67 10.69 6.71
N LEU A 159 7.84 11.79 7.45
CA LEU A 159 8.37 13.04 6.90
C LEU A 159 9.85 12.92 6.52
N GLU A 160 10.56 11.92 7.03
CA GLU A 160 11.97 11.67 6.69
C GLU A 160 12.16 11.18 5.26
N TYR A 161 11.09 10.68 4.61
CA TYR A 161 11.15 10.27 3.20
C TYR A 161 11.34 11.46 2.27
N PHE A 162 11.11 12.67 2.77
CA PHE A 162 11.25 13.92 2.03
C PHE A 162 12.53 14.69 2.38
N ARG A 163 13.35 14.15 3.28
CA ARG A 163 14.66 14.74 3.62
C ARG A 163 15.65 14.49 2.51
N ASP A 164 16.50 15.47 2.27
CA ASP A 164 17.61 15.33 1.33
C ASP A 164 18.68 14.43 1.94
N LYS A 165 19.24 13.53 1.12
CA LYS A 165 20.28 12.60 1.58
C LYS A 165 21.47 13.32 2.23
N SER A 166 21.94 14.42 1.64
CA SER A 166 23.07 15.17 2.19
C SER A 166 22.77 15.78 3.56
N GLU A 167 21.53 16.21 3.77
CA GLU A 167 21.09 16.77 5.06
C GLU A 167 21.05 15.69 6.15
N ILE A 168 20.57 14.48 5.83
CA ILE A 168 20.63 13.30 6.73
C ILE A 168 22.08 12.97 7.09
N GLU A 169 22.99 12.95 6.11
CA GLU A 169 24.40 12.62 6.31
C GLU A 169 25.11 13.68 7.17
N GLU A 170 24.86 14.97 6.92
CA GLU A 170 25.42 16.09 7.69
C GLU A 170 24.91 16.12 9.13
N ALA A 171 23.64 15.77 9.36
CA ALA A 171 23.05 15.65 10.70
C ALA A 171 23.56 14.43 11.48
N GLY A 172 24.12 13.43 10.80
CA GLY A 172 24.54 12.17 11.41
C GLY A 172 23.41 11.17 11.64
N ASP A 173 22.25 11.38 11.01
CA ASP A 173 21.01 10.62 11.29
C ASP A 173 20.92 9.28 10.56
N MET A 174 21.86 9.01 9.64
CA MET A 174 21.79 7.82 8.77
C MET A 174 21.69 6.50 9.56
N HIS A 175 22.36 6.42 10.73
CA HIS A 175 22.28 5.24 11.58
C HIS A 175 20.88 5.01 12.15
N PHE A 176 20.15 6.09 12.50
CA PHE A 176 18.78 5.98 12.99
C PHE A 176 17.83 5.51 11.87
N LEU A 177 17.98 6.04 10.66
CA LEU A 177 17.17 5.61 9.51
C LEU A 177 17.41 4.14 9.14
N GLU A 178 18.67 3.68 9.23
CA GLU A 178 19.02 2.28 9.04
C GLU A 178 18.36 1.39 10.10
N LEU A 179 18.42 1.77 11.38
CA LEU A 179 17.75 1.04 12.46
C LEU A 179 16.24 0.95 12.22
N ASN A 180 15.59 2.07 11.89
CA ASN A 180 14.16 2.12 11.61
C ASN A 180 13.78 1.22 10.41
N TYR A 181 14.63 1.19 9.37
CA TYR A 181 14.46 0.28 8.24
C TYR A 181 14.56 -1.21 8.64
N LEU A 182 15.52 -1.56 9.51
CA LEU A 182 15.69 -2.93 10.00
C LEU A 182 14.52 -3.36 10.90
N ASP A 183 14.01 -2.45 11.73
CA ASP A 183 12.84 -2.69 12.58
C ASP A 183 11.58 -2.94 11.75
N LYS A 184 11.38 -2.15 10.70
CA LYS A 184 10.32 -2.38 9.71
C LYS A 184 10.42 -3.77 9.08
N HIS A 185 11.62 -4.24 8.76
CA HIS A 185 11.82 -5.61 8.27
C HIS A 185 11.51 -6.66 9.33
N GLY A 186 11.76 -6.35 10.62
CA GLY A 186 11.26 -7.13 11.75
C GLY A 186 9.74 -7.32 11.70
N SER A 187 8.98 -6.25 11.46
CA SER A 187 7.52 -6.32 11.30
C SER A 187 7.08 -7.22 10.14
N VAL A 188 7.75 -7.13 8.99
CA VAL A 188 7.48 -7.99 7.83
C VAL A 188 7.64 -9.48 8.21
N ASN A 189 8.74 -9.83 8.87
CA ASN A 189 9.02 -11.20 9.32
C ASN A 189 8.03 -11.67 10.38
N ARG A 190 7.64 -10.79 11.31
CA ARG A 190 6.63 -11.06 12.34
C ARG A 190 5.28 -11.39 11.70
N THR A 191 4.85 -10.61 10.70
CA THR A 191 3.61 -10.89 9.96
C THR A 191 3.68 -12.21 9.20
N ALA A 192 4.78 -12.49 8.50
CA ALA A 192 4.97 -13.75 7.80
C ALA A 192 4.87 -14.96 8.74
N ARG A 193 5.45 -14.87 9.95
CA ARG A 193 5.34 -15.90 10.98
C ARG A 193 3.91 -16.09 11.45
N ALA A 194 3.22 -15.02 11.84
CA ALA A 194 1.85 -15.10 12.34
C ALA A 194 0.89 -15.69 11.30
N LEU A 195 1.02 -15.31 10.03
CA LEU A 195 0.25 -15.93 8.94
C LEU A 195 0.53 -17.43 8.84
N THR A 196 1.80 -17.83 8.87
CA THR A 196 2.20 -19.25 8.80
C THR A 196 1.66 -20.06 9.99
N GLU A 197 1.77 -19.54 11.21
CA GLU A 197 1.28 -20.18 12.44
C GLU A 197 -0.23 -20.39 12.43
N ASN A 198 -0.97 -19.52 11.72
CA ASN A 198 -2.41 -19.63 11.51
C ASN A 198 -2.79 -20.40 10.22
N GLY A 199 -1.84 -21.09 9.58
CA GLY A 199 -2.11 -21.92 8.40
C GLY A 199 -2.37 -21.13 7.11
N LEU A 200 -2.10 -19.83 7.11
CA LEU A 200 -2.27 -18.95 5.95
C LEU A 200 -0.99 -18.94 5.10
N THR A 201 -1.18 -18.81 3.78
CA THR A 201 -0.07 -18.73 2.82
C THR A 201 0.05 -17.32 2.26
N PHE A 202 1.27 -16.94 1.90
CA PHE A 202 1.57 -15.63 1.30
C PHE A 202 2.66 -15.75 0.24
N ILE A 203 2.78 -14.73 -0.59
CA ILE A 203 3.81 -14.68 -1.64
C ILE A 203 5.12 -14.21 -1.02
N ALA A 204 6.06 -15.13 -0.82
CA ALA A 204 7.41 -14.81 -0.37
C ALA A 204 8.31 -14.29 -1.53
N ALA A 205 9.35 -13.53 -1.18
CA ALA A 205 10.35 -13.05 -2.14
C ALA A 205 11.17 -14.22 -2.72
N ARG A 206 10.88 -14.60 -3.97
CA ARG A 206 11.42 -15.81 -4.62
C ARG A 206 12.94 -15.81 -4.89
N ASN A 207 13.58 -14.65 -4.78
CA ASN A 207 15.00 -14.47 -5.12
C ASN A 207 15.88 -14.10 -3.91
N LEU A 208 15.31 -13.92 -2.71
CA LEU A 208 16.04 -13.43 -1.55
C LEU A 208 16.97 -14.49 -0.91
N HIS A 209 16.67 -15.77 -1.14
CA HIS A 209 17.39 -16.91 -0.56
C HIS A 209 18.03 -17.82 -1.63
N ARG A 210 18.36 -17.26 -2.78
CA ARG A 210 19.10 -17.98 -3.83
C ARG A 210 20.60 -17.91 -3.62
#